data_AF-A0A067BP72-F1
#
_entry.id   AF-A0A067BP72-F1
#
_cell.length_a   1.000
_cell.length_b   1.000
_cell.length_c   1.000
_cell.angle_alpha   90.00
_cell.angle_beta   90.00
_cell.angle_gamma   90.00
#
_symmetry.space_group_name_H-M   'P 1'
#
loop_
_entity.id
_entity.type
_entity.pdbx_description
1 polymer ?
#
loop_
_entity_poly.entity_id
_entity_poly.type
_entity_poly.pdbx_seq_one_letter_code
_entity_poly.pdbx_strand_id
1 'polypeptide(L)' 'MAETRWFYANDDDKIHGPATLELLRSLWLRGELQTDTIVWRLGLAEWLSIGELPSLLSGLRL' A
#
# COMPACT_ATOMS: atom_id res chain seq x y z
N MET A 1 3.53 19.06 -6.55
CA MET A 1 3.61 17.62 -6.88
C MET A 1 2.59 16.93 -5.99
N ALA A 2 1.57 16.27 -6.56
CA ALA A 2 0.52 15.66 -5.75
C ALA A 2 1.08 14.39 -5.09
N GLU A 3 1.26 14.43 -3.77
CA GLU A 3 1.69 13.28 -2.98
C GLU A 3 0.59 12.20 -3.07
N THR A 4 0.92 11.04 -3.63
CA THR A 4 -0.05 9.93 -3.70
C THR A 4 -0.26 9.39 -2.30
N ARG A 5 -1.48 9.57 -1.79
CA ARG A 5 -1.91 9.08 -0.48
C ARG A 5 -2.48 7.67 -0.62
N TRP A 6 -1.87 6.74 0.09
CA TRP A 6 -2.28 5.35 0.14
C TRP A 6 -2.94 5.02 1.47
N PHE A 7 -3.82 4.03 1.44
CA PHE A 7 -4.45 3.42 2.58
C PHE A 7 -4.20 1.92 2.50
N TYR A 8 -4.07 1.26 3.63
CA TYR A 8 -3.82 -0.18 3.68
C TYR A 8 -4.60 -0.80 4.84
N ALA A 9 -5.10 -2.02 4.66
CA ALA A 9 -5.70 -2.82 5.72
C ALA A 9 -4.63 -3.74 6.30
N ASN A 10 -4.46 -3.74 7.62
CA ASN A 10 -3.60 -4.73 8.29
C ASN A 10 -4.39 -6.00 8.64
N ASP A 11 -3.72 -6.97 9.26
CA ASP A 11 -4.31 -8.25 9.71
C ASP A 11 -5.52 -8.11 10.67
N ASP A 12 -5.67 -6.95 11.30
CA ASP A 12 -6.79 -6.63 12.22
C ASP A 12 -7.99 -5.99 11.48
N ASP A 13 -8.02 -6.08 10.14
CA ASP A 13 -9.01 -5.44 9.26
C ASP A 13 -9.13 -3.91 9.45
N LYS A 14 -8.15 -3.29 10.11
CA LYS A 14 -8.13 -1.84 10.34
C LYS A 14 -7.49 -1.15 9.16
N ILE A 15 -8.18 -0.13 8.68
CA ILE A 15 -7.66 0.76 7.65
C ILE A 15 -6.70 1.76 8.29
N HIS A 16 -5.46 1.76 7.79
CA HIS A 16 -4.41 2.69 8.13
C HIS A 16 -4.15 3.64 6.96
N GLY A 17 -3.91 4.91 7.26
CA GLY A 17 -3.57 5.93 6.28
C GLY A 17 -4.14 7.31 6.60
N PRO A 18 -3.91 8.31 5.74
CA PRO A 18 -3.12 8.24 4.51
C PRO A 18 -1.62 8.09 4.74
N ALA A 19 -1.01 7.11 4.09
CA ALA A 19 0.42 6.83 4.07
C ALA A 19 1.06 7.30 2.75
N THR A 20 2.32 7.73 2.80
CA THR A 20 3.13 7.96 1.61
C THR A 20 3.70 6.65 1.08
N LEU A 21 4.15 6.65 -0.17
CA LEU A 21 4.85 5.49 -0.75
C LEU A 21 6.10 5.11 0.07
N GLU A 22 6.81 6.10 0.63
CA GLU A 22 7.98 5.87 1.48
C GLU A 22 7.65 5.16 2.79
N LEU A 23 6.50 5.50 3.39
CA LEU A 23 6.01 4.81 4.59
C LEU A 23 5.60 3.37 4.26
N LEU A 24 4.84 3.17 3.18
CA LEU A 24 4.49 1.83 2.72
C LEU A 24 5.73 0.98 2.44
N ARG A 25 6.74 1.56 1.78
CA ARG A 25 8.02 0.89 1.54
C ARG A 25 8.70 0.51 2.85
N SER A 26 8.72 1.40 3.83
CA SER A 26 9.30 1.11 5.15
C SER A 26 8.58 -0.03 5.85
N LEU A 27 7.25 -0.11 5.75
CA LEU A 27 6.45 -1.20 6.31
C LEU A 27 6.67 -2.53 5.55
N TRP A 28 6.75 -2.47 4.22
CA TRP A 28 7.10 -3.61 3.36
C TRP A 28 8.47 -4.20 3.71
N LEU A 29 9.50 -3.35 3.86
CA LEU A 29 10.84 -3.80 4.23
C LEU A 29 10.91 -4.40 5.65
N ARG A 30 9.98 -4.01 6.55
CA ARG A 30 9.85 -4.60 7.89
C ARG A 30 9.09 -5.93 7.88
N GLY A 31 8.42 -6.28 6.78
CA GLY A 31 7.55 -7.46 6.69
C GLY A 31 6.13 -7.23 7.20
N GLU A 32 5.75 -5.98 7.50
CA GLU A 32 4.40 -5.62 7.98
C GLU A 32 3.37 -5.60 6.84
N LEU A 33 3.83 -5.39 5.60
CA LEU A 33 3.02 -5.48 4.39
C LEU A 33 3.49 -6.66 3.55
N GLN A 34 2.54 -7.40 3.01
CA GLN A 34 2.77 -8.54 2.13
C GLN A 34 2.01 -8.37 0.81
N THR A 35 2.27 -9.24 -0.16
CA THR A 35 1.59 -9.18 -1.47
C THR A 35 0.07 -9.30 -1.35
N ASP A 36 -0.42 -10.00 -0.33
CA ASP A 36 -1.84 -10.19 -0.04
C ASP A 36 -2.47 -8.96 0.65
N THR A 37 -1.65 -8.06 1.20
CA THR A 37 -2.15 -6.89 1.91
C THR A 37 -2.99 -6.00 0.99
N ILE A 38 -4.21 -5.71 1.44
CA ILE A 38 -5.17 -4.91 0.71
C ILE A 38 -4.85 -3.43 0.86
N VAL A 39 -4.75 -2.73 -0.26
CA VAL A 39 -4.41 -1.31 -0.33
C VAL A 39 -5.36 -0.54 -1.23
N TRP A 40 -5.49 0.74 -0.96
CA TRP A 40 -6.29 1.65 -1.78
C TRP A 40 -5.61 3.00 -1.88
N ARG A 41 -5.89 3.72 -2.96
CA ARG A 41 -5.51 5.12 -3.11
C ARG A 41 -6.57 5.84 -3.91
N LEU A 42 -6.58 7.17 -3.79
CA LEU A 42 -7.42 8.02 -4.60
C LEU A 42 -7.19 7.71 -6.10
N GLY A 43 -8.28 7.36 -6.80
CA GLY A 43 -8.26 6.99 -8.22
C GLY A 43 -8.32 5.48 -8.49
N LEU A 44 -8.24 4.62 -7.47
CA LEU A 44 -8.59 3.21 -7.61
C LEU A 44 -10.12 3.02 -7.47
N ALA A 45 -10.68 2.14 -8.30
CA ALA A 45 -12.10 1.80 -8.28
C ALA A 45 -12.49 1.06 -6.98
N GLU A 46 -11.58 0.21 -6.50
CA GLU A 46 -11.77 -0.65 -5.33
C GLU A 46 -10.43 -0.91 -4.64
N TRP A 47 -10.51 -1.53 -3.45
CA TRP A 47 -9.34 -1.97 -2.71
C TRP A 47 -8.71 -3.17 -3.39
N LEU A 48 -7.41 -3.11 -3.64
CA LEU A 48 -6.68 -4.14 -4.38
C LEU A 48 -5.49 -4.61 -3.55
N SER A 49 -5.12 -5.87 -3.68
CA SER A 49 -3.92 -6.37 -3.01
C SER A 49 -2.65 -5.75 -3.61
N ILE A 50 -1.57 -5.66 -2.83
CA ILE A 50 -0.27 -5.16 -3.32
C ILE A 50 0.21 -5.99 -4.55
N GLY A 51 -0.05 -7.30 -4.54
CA GLY A 51 0.28 -8.21 -5.64
C GLY A 51 -0.47 -7.91 -6.93
N GLU A 52 -1.70 -7.40 -6.85
CA GLU A 52 -2.49 -6.97 -8.01
C GLU A 52 -2.06 -5.61 -8.57
N LEU A 53 -1.23 -4.86 -7.83
CA LEU A 53 -0.73 -3.55 -8.23
C LEU A 53 0.77 -3.61 -8.56
N PRO A 54 1.15 -4.07 -9.77
CA PRO A 54 2.56 -4.21 -10.15
C PRO A 54 3.33 -2.89 -10.08
N SER A 55 2.66 -1.75 -10.34
CA SER A 55 3.26 -0.42 -10.19
C SER A 55 3.61 -0.07 -8.74
N LEU A 56 2.75 -0.45 -7.79
CA LEU A 56 3.02 -0.26 -6.36
C LEU A 56 4.12 -1.21 -5.92
N LEU A 57 3.98 -2.51 -6.21
CA LEU A 57 4.96 -3.54 -5.85
C LEU A 57 6.37 -3.19 -6.33
N SER A 58 6.50 -2.67 -7.55
CA SER A 58 7.78 -2.20 -8.09
C SER A 58 8.36 -1.05 -7.26
N GLY A 59 7.53 -0.11 -6.82
CA GLY A 59 7.94 1.03 -5.96
C GLY A 59 8.29 0.65 -4.52
N LEU A 60 7.76 -0.46 -4.00
CA LEU A 60 8.09 -0.98 -2.67
C LEU A 60 9.44 -1.74 -2.66
N ARG A 61 9.86 -2.27 -3.81
CA ARG A 61 11.10 -3.08 -3.96
C ARG A 61 12.33 -2.28 -4.38
N LEU A 62 12.14 -1.19 -5.13
CA LEU A 62 13.19 -0.17 -5.40
C LEU A 62 13.66 0.44 -4.10
#